data_AF-A0A7J9FR32-F1
#
_entry.id   AF-A0A7J9FR32-F1
#
_cell.length_a   1.000
_cell.length_b   1.000
_cell.length_c   1.000
_cell.angle_alpha   90.00
_cell.angle_beta   90.00
_cell.angle_gamma   90.00
#
_symmetry.space_group_name_H-M   'P 1'
#
loop_
_entity.id
_entity.type
_entity.pdbx_description
1 polymer ?
#
loop_
_entity_poly.entity_id
_entity_poly.type
_entity_poly.pdbx_seq_one_letter_code
_entity_poly.pdbx_strand_id
1 'polypeptide(L)'
;MPNAWNQTRRMKRLVVGPMTTPEYNEWWVRRINDNIPKPSQGNSQSIKEHLRVVPSQLEIIRQDFERRNAELEKKIEQMEEEKLNLRLDMDVQKLDAEKLRKGKNKAEEDLDSLKADYKRLRLSMRTVGLRKTLEQWHEEIREEMNRPDRWEKKFLEVQTQNEALEKSLSENRKKKVN
;
A
#
# COMPACT_ATOMS: atom_id res chain seq x y z
N MET A 1 -45.96 -44.39 -0.10
CA MET A 1 -44.88 -43.84 -0.95
C MET A 1 -45.47 -43.54 -2.32
N PRO A 2 -45.56 -42.27 -2.76
CA PRO A 2 -46.49 -41.84 -3.81
C PRO A 2 -45.87 -41.66 -5.21
N ASN A 3 -46.66 -42.03 -6.22
CA ASN A 3 -46.60 -41.82 -7.67
C ASN A 3 -45.86 -40.58 -8.22
N ALA A 4 -44.52 -40.62 -8.29
CA ALA A 4 -43.72 -39.57 -8.91
C ALA A 4 -43.62 -39.64 -10.46
N TRP A 5 -44.08 -40.73 -11.09
CA TRP A 5 -43.89 -40.98 -12.53
C TRP A 5 -45.00 -40.40 -13.43
N ASN A 6 -46.05 -39.83 -12.83
CA ASN A 6 -47.22 -39.30 -13.55
C ASN A 6 -47.13 -37.78 -13.76
N GLN A 7 -46.08 -37.11 -13.26
CA GLN A 7 -45.92 -35.67 -13.37
C GLN A 7 -45.38 -35.28 -14.75
N THR A 8 -46.30 -35.03 -15.67
CA THR A 8 -45.98 -34.37 -16.94
C THR A 8 -45.56 -32.93 -16.65
N ARG A 9 -44.25 -32.67 -16.54
CA ARG A 9 -43.71 -31.31 -16.49
C ARG A 9 -43.86 -30.68 -17.87
N ARG A 10 -44.89 -29.85 -18.05
CA ARG A 10 -45.01 -28.99 -19.23
C ARG A 10 -43.87 -27.96 -19.21
N MET A 11 -42.87 -28.14 -20.07
CA MET A 11 -41.92 -27.07 -20.37
C MET A 11 -42.70 -25.92 -21.04
N LYS A 12 -42.65 -24.72 -20.45
CA LYS A 12 -43.10 -23.51 -21.12
C LYS A 12 -42.22 -23.33 -22.37
N ARG A 13 -42.83 -23.12 -23.54
CA ARG A 13 -42.08 -22.65 -24.71
C ARG A 13 -41.46 -21.32 -24.35
N LEU A 14 -40.15 -21.31 -24.09
CA LEU A 14 -39.36 -20.12 -24.30
C LEU A 14 -39.45 -19.81 -25.79
N VAL A 15 -39.84 -18.58 -26.14
CA VAL A 15 -39.70 -18.07 -27.50
C VAL A 15 -38.20 -17.95 -27.74
N VAL A 16 -37.62 -19.05 -28.20
CA VAL A 16 -36.27 -19.07 -28.77
C VAL A 16 -36.39 -18.28 -30.07
N GLY A 17 -35.71 -17.14 -30.14
CA GLY A 17 -35.59 -16.37 -31.38
C GLY A 17 -35.07 -17.26 -32.52
N PRO A 18 -35.26 -16.87 -33.79
CA PRO A 18 -34.90 -17.71 -34.92
C PRO A 18 -33.44 -18.16 -34.78
N MET A 19 -33.26 -19.45 -34.50
CA MET A 19 -31.98 -20.11 -34.34
C MET A 19 -31.34 -20.42 -35.71
N THR A 20 -31.90 -19.85 -36.78
CA THR A 20 -31.37 -19.90 -38.13
C THR A 20 -30.36 -18.78 -38.28
N THR A 21 -29.09 -19.13 -38.15
CA THR A 21 -28.00 -18.23 -38.48
C THR A 21 -28.11 -17.80 -39.96
N PRO A 22 -27.57 -16.64 -40.34
CA PRO A 22 -27.60 -16.15 -41.72
C PRO A 22 -27.08 -17.20 -42.73
N GLU A 23 -26.12 -18.04 -42.32
CA GLU A 23 -25.59 -19.11 -43.16
C GLU A 23 -26.63 -20.20 -43.48
N TYR A 24 -27.56 -20.51 -42.57
CA TYR A 24 -28.66 -21.45 -42.86
C TYR A 24 -29.58 -20.91 -43.95
N ASN A 25 -29.88 -19.61 -43.89
CA ASN A 25 -30.76 -18.96 -44.86
C ASN A 25 -30.09 -18.86 -46.24
N GLU A 26 -28.79 -18.53 -46.30
CA GLU A 26 -28.03 -18.56 -47.56
C GLU A 26 -27.95 -19.97 -48.16
N TRP A 27 -27.74 -20.99 -47.31
CA TRP A 27 -27.75 -22.38 -47.74
C TRP A 27 -29.13 -22.80 -48.29
N TRP A 28 -30.22 -22.34 -47.66
CA TRP A 28 -31.58 -22.64 -48.08
C TRP A 28 -31.94 -22.00 -49.43
N VAL A 29 -31.55 -20.73 -49.64
CA VAL A 29 -31.76 -20.00 -50.91
C VAL A 29 -31.05 -20.67 -52.09
N ARG A 30 -29.92 -21.36 -51.86
CA ARG A 30 -29.20 -22.09 -52.90
C ARG A 30 -29.83 -23.42 -53.32
N ARG A 31 -30.75 -24.00 -52.54
CA ARG A 31 -31.39 -25.31 -52.81
C ARG A 31 -32.78 -25.21 -53.45
N ILE A 32 -32.99 -24.34 -54.44
CA ILE A 32 -34.26 -24.32 -55.20
C ILE A 32 -34.42 -25.66 -55.96
N ASN A 33 -35.03 -26.62 -55.25
CA ASN A 33 -35.80 -27.78 -55.66
C ASN A 33 -35.24 -28.70 -56.78
N ASP A 34 -34.37 -29.64 -56.41
CA ASP A 34 -33.82 -30.70 -57.29
C ASP A 34 -34.79 -31.87 -57.59
N ASN A 35 -36.09 -31.78 -57.23
CA ASN A 35 -37.02 -32.90 -57.39
C ASN A 35 -37.73 -32.98 -58.76
N ILE A 36 -37.32 -32.20 -59.76
CA ILE A 36 -37.74 -32.41 -61.16
C ILE A 36 -36.47 -32.53 -62.02
N PRO A 37 -36.09 -33.75 -62.46
CA PRO A 37 -35.01 -33.90 -63.41
C PRO A 37 -35.48 -33.36 -64.77
N LYS A 38 -34.99 -32.18 -65.15
CA LYS A 38 -35.03 -31.73 -66.55
C LYS A 38 -33.73 -32.19 -67.20
N PRO A 39 -33.73 -33.08 -68.21
CA PRO A 39 -32.49 -33.55 -68.82
C PRO A 39 -31.99 -32.46 -69.77
N SER A 40 -31.00 -31.66 -69.35
CA SER A 40 -30.23 -30.82 -70.26
C SER A 40 -28.85 -31.40 -70.48
N GLN A 41 -28.67 -31.92 -71.67
CA GLN A 41 -27.43 -32.26 -72.36
C GLN A 41 -26.38 -31.14 -72.23
N GLY A 42 -25.22 -31.45 -71.62
CA GLY A 42 -24.04 -30.57 -71.64
C GLY A 42 -23.14 -30.63 -70.40
N ASN A 43 -22.66 -31.82 -70.01
CA ASN A 43 -21.84 -31.97 -68.80
C ASN A 43 -20.35 -31.81 -69.12
N SER A 44 -19.84 -30.58 -69.12
CA SER A 44 -18.40 -30.29 -68.97
C SER A 44 -18.06 -29.88 -67.53
N GLN A 45 -18.82 -30.37 -66.55
CA GLN A 45 -18.58 -30.15 -65.14
C GLN A 45 -17.80 -31.35 -64.60
N SER A 46 -16.55 -31.10 -64.18
CA SER A 46 -15.61 -32.17 -63.85
C SER A 46 -16.14 -32.99 -62.65
N ILE A 47 -15.97 -34.31 -62.69
CA ILE A 47 -16.34 -35.26 -61.62
C ILE A 47 -15.86 -34.80 -60.23
N LYS A 48 -14.77 -34.01 -60.18
CA LYS A 48 -14.21 -33.38 -58.99
C LYS A 48 -15.15 -32.40 -58.29
N GLU A 49 -16.02 -31.70 -59.02
CA GLU A 49 -17.05 -30.81 -58.44
C GLU A 49 -18.23 -31.59 -57.85
N HIS A 50 -18.58 -32.76 -58.40
CA HIS A 50 -19.61 -33.63 -57.82
C HIS A 50 -19.14 -34.39 -56.56
N LEU A 51 -17.83 -34.51 -56.37
CA LEU A 51 -17.22 -35.05 -55.15
C LEU A 51 -17.01 -34.00 -54.05
N ARG A 52 -17.43 -32.74 -54.28
CA ARG A 52 -17.39 -31.69 -53.27
C ARG A 52 -18.42 -32.03 -52.19
N VAL A 53 -17.97 -32.71 -51.14
CA VAL A 53 -18.78 -33.08 -49.98
C VAL A 53 -19.34 -31.81 -49.35
N VAL A 54 -20.59 -31.49 -49.65
CA VAL A 54 -21.32 -30.40 -49.01
C VAL A 54 -21.59 -30.85 -47.58
N PRO A 55 -21.12 -30.11 -46.55
CA PRO A 55 -21.39 -30.45 -45.16
C PRO A 55 -22.89 -30.54 -44.92
N SER A 56 -23.33 -31.60 -44.24
CA SER A 56 -24.72 -31.72 -43.83
C SER A 56 -25.06 -30.65 -42.78
N GLN A 57 -26.33 -30.31 -42.64
CA GLN A 57 -26.78 -29.39 -41.58
C GLN A 57 -26.31 -29.83 -40.18
N LEU A 58 -26.26 -31.15 -39.94
CA LEU A 58 -25.77 -31.72 -38.68
C LEU A 58 -24.27 -31.50 -38.50
N GLU A 59 -23.48 -31.60 -39.56
CA GLU A 59 -22.03 -31.36 -39.51
C GLU A 59 -21.74 -29.90 -39.16
N ILE A 60 -22.49 -28.96 -39.73
CA ILE A 60 -22.37 -27.52 -39.43
C ILE A 60 -22.74 -27.25 -37.96
N ILE A 61 -23.88 -27.79 -37.50
CA ILE A 61 -24.32 -27.63 -36.11
C ILE A 61 -23.30 -28.24 -35.13
N ARG A 62 -22.70 -29.38 -35.48
CA ARG A 62 -21.66 -30.02 -34.65
C ARG A 62 -20.43 -29.12 -34.51
N GLN A 63 -19.94 -28.58 -35.63
CA GLN A 63 -18.79 -27.68 -35.63
C GLN A 63 -19.03 -26.40 -34.82
N ASP A 64 -20.24 -25.83 -34.91
CA ASP A 64 -20.61 -24.65 -34.11
C ASP A 64 -20.70 -24.98 -32.61
N PHE A 65 -21.17 -26.17 -32.26
CA PHE A 65 -21.21 -26.63 -30.88
C PHE A 65 -19.80 -26.84 -30.32
N GLU A 66 -18.93 -27.51 -31.08
CA GLU A 66 -17.51 -27.70 -30.71
C GLU A 66 -16.81 -26.34 -30.52
N ARG A 67 -17.03 -25.36 -31.41
CA ARG A 67 -16.48 -24.01 -31.28
C ARG A 67 -16.94 -23.31 -30.00
N ARG A 68 -18.25 -23.34 -29.72
CA ARG A 68 -18.81 -22.73 -28.49
C ARG A 68 -18.29 -23.40 -27.23
N ASN A 69 -18.11 -24.72 -27.24
CA ASN A 69 -17.52 -25.43 -26.12
C ASN A 69 -16.07 -25.01 -25.88
N ALA A 70 -15.25 -24.94 -26.93
CA ALA A 70 -13.85 -24.49 -26.80
C ALA A 70 -13.76 -23.05 -26.26
N GLU A 71 -14.66 -22.15 -26.69
CA GLU A 71 -14.74 -20.79 -26.15
C GLU A 71 -15.13 -20.76 -24.66
N LEU A 72 -16.05 -21.64 -24.24
CA LEU A 72 -16.46 -21.77 -22.84
C LEU A 72 -15.35 -22.36 -21.97
N GLU A 73 -14.66 -23.40 -22.44
CA GLU A 73 -13.50 -23.99 -21.76
C GLU A 73 -12.41 -22.94 -21.52
N LYS A 74 -12.07 -22.16 -22.56
CA LYS A 74 -11.10 -21.07 -22.42
C LYS A 74 -11.54 -20.01 -21.40
N LYS A 75 -12.83 -19.65 -21.36
CA LYS A 75 -13.35 -18.72 -20.35
C LYS A 75 -13.31 -19.31 -18.93
N ILE A 76 -13.56 -20.61 -18.78
CA ILE A 76 -13.45 -21.30 -17.49
C ILE A 76 -12.00 -21.26 -17.00
N GLU A 77 -11.04 -21.58 -17.87
CA GLU A 77 -9.61 -21.54 -17.54
C GLU A 77 -9.17 -20.13 -17.11
N GLN A 78 -9.58 -19.09 -17.84
CA GLN A 78 -9.31 -17.70 -17.47
C GLN A 78 -9.89 -17.32 -16.10
N MET A 79 -11.15 -17.71 -15.83
CA MET A 79 -11.77 -17.43 -14.53
C MET A 79 -11.09 -18.19 -13.38
N GLU A 80 -10.60 -19.40 -13.62
CA GLU A 80 -9.84 -20.16 -12.63
C GLU A 80 -8.50 -19.50 -12.31
N GLU A 81 -7.79 -19.01 -13.33
CA GLU A 81 -6.55 -18.24 -13.16
C GLU A 81 -6.79 -16.94 -12.38
N GLU A 82 -7.79 -16.15 -12.78
CA GLU A 82 -8.17 -14.92 -12.06
C GLU A 82 -8.52 -15.19 -10.60
N LYS A 83 -9.26 -16.27 -10.32
CA LYS A 83 -9.59 -16.69 -8.96
C LYS A 83 -8.36 -17.05 -8.14
N LEU A 84 -7.36 -17.71 -8.73
CA LEU A 84 -6.10 -18.02 -8.05
C LEU A 84 -5.30 -16.75 -7.76
N ASN A 85 -5.22 -15.82 -8.72
CA ASN A 85 -4.55 -14.53 -8.53
C ASN A 85 -5.19 -13.72 -7.39
N LEU A 86 -6.53 -13.61 -7.38
CA LEU A 86 -7.24 -12.91 -6.31
C LEU A 86 -7.03 -13.56 -4.93
N ARG A 87 -6.88 -14.88 -4.87
CA ARG A 87 -6.55 -15.56 -3.61
C ARG A 87 -5.16 -15.18 -3.11
N LEU A 88 -4.18 -15.15 -4.01
CA LEU A 88 -2.81 -14.73 -3.68
C LEU A 88 -2.78 -13.28 -3.20
N ASP A 89 -3.46 -12.37 -3.91
CA ASP A 89 -3.54 -10.96 -3.52
C ASP A 89 -4.16 -10.78 -2.14
N MET A 90 -5.24 -11.51 -1.85
CA MET A 90 -5.87 -11.50 -0.53
C MET A 90 -4.89 -11.95 0.57
N ASP A 91 -4.09 -12.98 0.33
CA ASP A 91 -3.13 -13.47 1.32
C ASP A 91 -1.93 -12.53 1.50
N VAL A 92 -1.47 -11.88 0.43
CA VAL A 92 -0.48 -10.79 0.49
C VAL A 92 -1.00 -9.63 1.35
N GLN A 93 -2.24 -9.17 1.10
CA GLN A 93 -2.85 -8.09 1.89
C GLN A 93 -2.98 -8.45 3.37
N LYS A 94 -3.34 -9.70 3.70
CA LYS A 94 -3.39 -10.18 5.09
C LYS A 94 -2.01 -10.12 5.75
N LEU A 95 -0.97 -10.59 5.07
CA LEU A 95 0.40 -10.59 5.59
C LEU A 95 0.91 -9.17 5.83
N ASP A 96 0.63 -8.24 4.91
CA ASP A 96 1.03 -6.84 5.07
C ASP A 96 0.27 -6.16 6.21
N ALA A 97 -1.03 -6.41 6.35
CA ALA A 97 -1.82 -5.92 7.48
C ALA A 97 -1.28 -6.44 8.83
N GLU A 98 -0.86 -7.71 8.89
CA GLU A 98 -0.27 -8.28 10.10
C GLU A 98 1.08 -7.64 10.43
N LYS A 99 1.95 -7.44 9.44
CA LYS A 99 3.24 -6.74 9.62
C LYS A 99 3.04 -5.31 10.13
N LEU A 100 2.10 -4.57 9.54
CA LEU A 100 1.76 -3.21 9.98
C LEU A 100 1.27 -3.20 11.43
N ARG A 101 0.41 -4.16 11.82
CA ARG A 101 -0.04 -4.29 13.21
C ARG A 101 1.11 -4.54 14.18
N LYS A 102 2.03 -5.43 13.84
CA LYS A 102 3.23 -5.71 14.67
C LYS A 102 4.12 -4.47 14.80
N GLY A 103 4.36 -3.77 13.70
CA GLY A 103 5.14 -2.53 13.70
C GLY A 103 4.51 -1.43 14.57
N LYS A 104 3.18 -1.25 14.46
CA LYS A 104 2.44 -0.29 15.29
C LYS A 104 2.56 -0.60 16.78
N ASN A 105 2.33 -1.85 17.17
CA ASN A 105 2.41 -2.26 18.58
C ASN A 105 3.80 -2.01 19.17
N LYS A 106 4.87 -2.34 18.41
CA LYS A 106 6.25 -2.06 18.84
C LYS A 106 6.50 -0.56 19.03
N ALA A 107 6.07 0.26 18.07
CA ALA A 107 6.23 1.72 18.17
C ALA A 107 5.45 2.32 19.36
N GLU A 108 4.31 1.73 19.71
CA GLU A 108 3.52 2.12 20.88
C GLU A 108 4.21 1.74 22.19
N GLU A 109 4.77 0.52 22.29
CA GLU A 109 5.60 0.10 23.42
C GLU A 109 6.83 1.00 23.60
N ASP A 110 7.53 1.31 22.50
CA ASP A 110 8.70 2.20 22.51
C ASP A 110 8.32 3.63 22.98
N LEU A 111 7.16 4.13 22.55
CA LEU A 111 6.64 5.43 22.97
C LEU A 111 6.29 5.45 24.47
N ASP A 112 5.67 4.40 24.99
CA ASP A 112 5.34 4.29 26.40
C ASP A 112 6.59 4.18 27.28
N SER A 113 7.59 3.42 26.82
CA SER A 113 8.92 3.37 27.44
C SER A 113 9.58 4.75 27.49
N LEU A 114 9.63 5.45 26.36
CA LEU A 114 10.18 6.81 26.27
C LEU A 114 9.43 7.79 27.18
N LYS A 115 8.11 7.69 27.25
CA LYS A 115 7.27 8.51 28.14
C LYS A 115 7.56 8.24 29.61
N ALA A 116 7.81 6.98 29.98
CA ALA A 116 8.22 6.60 31.33
C ALA A 116 9.61 7.14 31.67
N ASP A 117 10.56 7.00 30.75
CA ASP A 117 11.93 7.51 30.90
C ASP A 117 11.95 9.04 31.04
N TYR A 118 11.17 9.76 30.23
CA TYR A 118 11.02 11.20 30.34
C TYR A 118 10.45 11.62 31.71
N LYS A 119 9.40 10.92 32.19
CA LYS A 119 8.85 11.18 33.53
C LYS A 119 9.90 10.96 34.61
N ARG A 120 10.69 9.88 34.51
CA ARG A 120 11.79 9.56 35.43
C ARG A 120 12.85 10.66 35.42
N LEU A 121 13.32 11.07 34.24
CA LEU A 121 14.28 12.16 34.07
C LEU A 121 13.78 13.46 34.70
N ARG A 122 12.53 13.86 34.41
CA ARG A 122 11.92 15.07 34.97
C ARG A 122 11.86 15.02 36.50
N LEU A 123 11.56 13.86 37.08
CA LEU A 123 11.58 13.68 38.55
C LEU A 123 13.00 13.77 39.09
N SER A 124 13.98 13.12 38.47
CA SER A 124 15.39 13.20 38.86
C SER A 124 15.91 14.64 38.82
N MET A 125 15.58 15.41 37.79
CA MET A 125 15.94 16.84 37.71
C MET A 125 15.32 17.67 38.84
N ARG A 126 14.11 17.34 39.29
CA ARG A 126 13.48 17.98 40.47
C ARG A 126 14.22 17.60 41.76
N THR A 127 14.57 16.33 41.94
CA THR A 127 15.21 15.82 43.16
C THR A 127 16.63 16.36 43.34
N VAL A 128 17.42 16.43 42.27
CA VAL A 128 18.81 16.93 42.32
C VAL A 128 18.86 18.46 42.38
N GLY A 129 17.72 19.15 42.41
CA GLY A 129 17.68 20.62 42.47
C GLY A 129 18.22 21.29 41.19
N LEU A 130 18.39 20.54 40.10
CA LEU A 130 18.85 21.01 38.78
C LEU A 130 17.81 21.89 38.07
N ARG A 131 16.72 22.24 38.74
CA ARG A 131 15.73 23.23 38.31
C ARG A 131 16.26 24.66 38.50
N LYS A 132 17.53 24.92 38.15
CA LYS A 132 17.94 26.29 37.84
C LYS A 132 17.32 26.61 36.49
N THR A 133 16.50 27.66 36.40
CA THR A 133 16.05 28.13 35.08
C THR A 133 17.27 28.57 34.28
N LEU A 134 17.18 28.55 32.95
CA LEU A 134 18.26 29.03 32.08
C LEU A 134 18.71 30.45 32.49
N GLU A 135 17.75 31.28 32.91
CA GLU A 135 17.97 32.62 33.46
C GLU A 135 18.81 32.64 34.73
N GLN A 136 18.59 31.69 35.66
CA GLN A 136 19.39 31.57 36.88
C GLN A 136 20.84 31.16 36.57
N TRP A 137 21.04 30.31 35.56
CA TRP A 137 22.38 29.98 35.06
C TRP A 137 23.07 31.18 34.41
N HIS A 138 22.35 31.97 33.62
CA HIS A 138 22.90 33.19 33.04
C HIS A 138 23.28 34.23 34.10
N GLU A 139 22.48 34.38 35.16
CA GLU A 139 22.80 35.28 36.27
C GLU A 139 24.03 34.82 37.04
N GLU A 140 24.13 33.53 37.38
CA GLU A 140 25.29 32.97 38.07
C GLU A 140 26.58 33.11 37.25
N ILE A 141 26.51 32.89 35.93
CA ILE A 141 27.65 33.12 35.02
C ILE A 141 28.02 34.61 34.97
N ARG A 142 27.04 35.54 34.95
CA ARG A 142 27.31 36.98 35.03
C ARG A 142 27.96 37.37 36.35
N GLU A 143 27.48 36.84 37.47
CA GLU A 143 28.04 37.10 38.80
C GLU A 143 29.47 36.59 38.92
N GLU A 144 29.77 35.39 38.39
CA GLU A 144 31.12 34.83 38.32
C GLU A 144 32.05 35.66 37.42
N MET A 145 31.57 36.07 36.24
CA MET A 145 32.33 36.93 35.31
C MET A 145 32.67 38.30 35.91
N ASN A 146 31.83 38.82 36.81
CA ASN A 146 32.06 40.07 37.52
C ASN A 146 32.92 39.89 38.80
N ARG A 147 33.35 38.66 39.14
CA ARG A 147 34.23 38.43 40.31
C ARG A 147 35.64 38.99 40.13
N PRO A 148 36.34 38.78 39.00
CA PRO A 148 37.68 39.32 38.79
C PRO A 148 37.72 40.84 39.00
N ASP A 149 36.80 41.59 38.42
CA ASP A 149 36.71 43.05 38.56
C ASP A 149 36.52 43.50 40.02
N ARG A 150 35.74 42.75 40.80
CA ARG A 150 35.59 43.02 42.25
C ARG A 150 36.88 42.76 43.02
N TRP A 151 37.61 41.71 42.66
CA TRP A 151 38.92 41.41 43.28
C TRP A 151 39.98 42.41 42.87
N GLU A 152 39.98 42.86 41.62
CA GLU A 152 40.90 43.88 41.11
C GLU A 152 40.70 45.23 41.82
N LYS A 153 39.45 45.66 42.02
CA LYS A 153 39.15 46.86 42.82
C LYS A 153 39.63 46.73 44.26
N LYS A 154 39.39 45.60 44.91
CA LYS A 154 39.89 45.34 46.28
C LYS A 154 41.40 45.33 46.34
N PHE A 155 42.06 44.78 45.33
CA PHE A 155 43.52 44.75 45.25
C PHE A 155 44.10 46.16 45.17
N LEU A 156 43.54 47.02 44.30
CA LEU A 156 43.94 48.42 44.18
C LEU A 156 43.68 49.22 45.46
N GLU A 157 42.54 48.99 46.12
CA GLU A 157 42.23 49.62 47.40
C GLU A 157 43.26 49.26 48.48
N VAL A 158 43.60 47.98 48.61
CA VAL A 158 44.64 47.52 49.56
C VAL A 158 46.01 48.09 49.18
N GLN A 159 46.33 48.16 47.89
CA GLN A 159 47.59 48.74 47.43
C GLN A 159 47.70 50.23 47.80
N THR A 160 46.65 51.02 47.57
CA THR A 160 46.64 52.45 47.95
C THR A 160 46.72 52.66 49.46
N GLN A 161 46.08 51.81 50.26
CA GLN A 161 46.20 51.83 51.72
C GLN A 161 47.64 51.50 52.17
N ASN A 162 48.27 50.49 51.58
CA ASN A 162 49.65 50.13 51.88
C ASN A 162 50.62 51.27 51.54
N GLU A 163 50.48 51.89 50.37
CA GLU A 163 51.28 53.05 49.98
C GLU A 163 51.10 54.24 50.94
N ALA A 164 49.86 54.50 51.39
CA ALA A 164 49.58 55.54 52.38
C ALA A 164 50.25 55.23 53.74
N LEU A 165 50.20 53.97 54.18
CA LEU A 165 50.85 53.52 55.40
C LEU A 165 52.38 53.63 55.30
N GLU A 166 52.99 53.18 54.21
CA GLU A 166 54.43 53.32 53.97
C GLU A 166 54.89 54.78 53.98
N LYS A 167 54.13 55.67 53.33
CA LYS A 167 54.38 57.12 53.37
C LYS A 167 54.36 57.62 54.81
N SER A 168 53.32 57.31 55.58
CA SER A 168 53.21 57.72 56.99
C SER A 168 54.32 57.14 57.88
N LEU A 169 54.78 55.92 57.63
CA LEU A 169 55.90 55.29 58.34
C LEU A 169 57.23 55.97 58.01
N SER A 170 57.47 56.27 56.73
CA SER A 170 58.68 56.98 56.29
C SER A 170 58.76 58.39 56.86
N GLU A 171 57.62 59.09 56.98
CA GLU A 171 57.52 60.43 57.53
C GLU A 171 57.71 60.44 59.05
N ASN A 172 57.16 59.45 59.76
CA ASN A 172 57.42 59.25 61.19
C ASN A 172 58.89 58.89 61.49
N ARG A 173 59.57 58.15 60.61
CA ARG A 173 61.01 57.87 60.72
C ARG A 173 61.85 59.15 60.56
N LYS A 174 61.50 60.03 59.62
CA LYS A 174 62.17 61.33 59.42
C LYS A 174 62.00 62.26 60.61
N LYS A 175 60.83 62.24 61.25
CA LYS A 175 60.52 63.05 62.46
C LYS A 175 61.25 62.61 63.73
N LYS A 176 61.79 61.38 63.80
CA LYS A 176 62.56 60.85 64.95
C LYS A 176 64.07 61.09 64.85
N VAL A 177 64.56 61.66 63.74
CA VAL A 177 66.00 61.86 63.45
C VAL A 177 66.39 63.36 63.46
N ASN A 178 65.44 64.25 63.74
CA ASN A 178 65.67 65.65 64.14
C ASN A 178 65.36 65.79 65.63
#